data_AF-A0A0V1AQX0-F1
#
_entry.id   AF-A0A0V1AQX0-F1
#
_cell.length_a   1.000
_cell.length_b   1.000
_cell.length_c   1.000
_cell.angle_alpha   90.00
_cell.angle_beta   90.00
_cell.angle_gamma   90.00
#
_symmetry.space_group_name_H-M   'P 1'
#
loop_
_entity.id
_entity.type
_entity.pdbx_description
1 polymer ?
#
loop_
_entity_poly.entity_id
_entity_poly.type
_entity_poly.pdbx_seq_one_letter_code
_entity_poly.pdbx_strand_id
1 'polypeptide(L)'
;MFIPIILILISLNCCNAQVATCKDDGDNNPPNVVSSNIIKSAVNPVWAQSAQNVNHDREHSIARTLAHFIANNGDIKVLAYSDDPPNLPPRNEKSKAKVDNRANDAAAWFVHTVPKFLAHLGGYSWPAAETPKGHMFLCLSLNEAHLNLVAKAIRYQEPFIYANNLSPELLNQHVELSNLITGAQIRVTPFLEHAKFATKAAAGAAANIQAFGKHTKSHSDMYAKVLKNKLAANIRIWAPSDTRSKSICKGQYQLRKIASPMQFADSLVSREADSAKWALVEQKNTVCLTTNDYTVGEKKIPGAAVCLENAGVYNAFSAAAFIAMRLTETIVILVLFKSCTAQVATCKDDNNAAVDW
;
A
#
# COMPACT_ATOMS: atom_id res chain seq x y z
N MET A 1 0.82 -23.89 17.97
CA MET A 1 0.04 -22.66 18.18
C MET A 1 0.38 -21.73 17.04
N PHE A 2 -0.41 -21.78 15.97
CA PHE A 2 -0.09 -21.17 14.68
C PHE A 2 -0.76 -19.81 14.57
N ILE A 3 0.03 -18.77 14.35
CA ILE A 3 -0.49 -17.43 14.04
C ILE A 3 -0.77 -17.42 12.53
N PRO A 4 -2.03 -17.24 12.10
CA PRO A 4 -2.35 -17.12 10.68
C PRO A 4 -1.78 -15.81 10.16
N ILE A 5 -1.15 -15.91 9.00
CA ILE A 5 -0.48 -14.82 8.33
C ILE A 5 -1.37 -14.42 7.16
N ILE A 6 -1.70 -13.13 7.09
CA ILE A 6 -2.54 -12.59 6.03
C ILE A 6 -1.69 -11.67 5.17
N LEU A 7 -1.52 -12.07 3.92
CA LEU A 7 -0.95 -11.24 2.87
C LEU A 7 -2.07 -10.69 1.99
N ILE A 8 -2.11 -9.38 1.80
CA ILE A 8 -3.15 -8.71 1.02
C ILE A 8 -2.67 -8.45 -0.39
N LEU A 9 -3.42 -8.88 -1.40
CA LEU A 9 -3.14 -8.55 -2.80
C LEU A 9 -4.36 -7.98 -3.53
N ILE A 10 -4.16 -6.90 -4.28
CA ILE A 10 -5.16 -6.36 -5.20
C ILE A 10 -4.75 -6.75 -6.63
N SER A 11 -5.52 -7.63 -7.29
CA SER A 11 -5.27 -8.05 -8.68
C SER A 11 -6.45 -7.75 -9.61
N LEU A 12 -6.15 -7.16 -10.77
CA LEU A 12 -7.09 -6.97 -11.87
C LEU A 12 -6.83 -8.09 -12.89
N ASN A 13 -7.79 -8.97 -13.22
CA ASN A 13 -7.59 -9.92 -14.33
C ASN A 13 -8.77 -9.94 -15.32
N CYS A 14 -8.42 -9.97 -16.61
CA CYS A 14 -8.84 -10.95 -17.62
C CYS A 14 -8.27 -10.54 -19.01
N CYS A 15 -7.30 -11.30 -19.53
CA CYS A 15 -7.17 -11.70 -20.94
C CYS A 15 -5.91 -12.57 -21.14
N ASN A 16 -6.04 -13.69 -21.86
CA ASN A 16 -4.93 -14.54 -22.28
C ASN A 16 -4.07 -13.81 -23.32
N ALA A 17 -3.12 -13.02 -22.83
CA ALA A 17 -1.90 -12.65 -23.53
C ALA A 17 -0.83 -12.41 -22.46
N GLN A 18 0.40 -12.85 -22.71
CA GLN A 18 1.54 -12.60 -21.83
C GLN A 18 1.88 -11.09 -21.86
N VAL A 19 1.32 -10.30 -20.93
CA VAL A 19 1.44 -8.83 -20.89
C VAL A 19 1.91 -8.38 -19.49
N ALA A 20 2.56 -7.21 -19.41
CA ALA A 20 2.87 -6.47 -18.18
C ALA A 20 1.58 -5.96 -17.50
N THR A 21 0.75 -6.89 -17.04
CA THR A 21 -0.52 -6.65 -16.37
C THR A 21 -0.54 -7.39 -15.05
N CYS A 22 -1.41 -6.94 -14.14
CA CYS A 22 -1.72 -7.68 -12.93
C CYS A 22 -2.32 -9.04 -13.31
N LYS A 23 -1.93 -10.11 -12.60
CA LYS A 23 -2.44 -11.47 -12.82
C LYS A 23 -3.05 -12.01 -11.54
N ASP A 24 -4.09 -12.83 -11.66
CA ASP A 24 -4.75 -13.47 -10.51
C ASP A 24 -4.41 -14.97 -10.40
N ASP A 25 -5.04 -15.66 -9.45
CA ASP A 25 -4.62 -16.98 -8.99
C ASP A 25 -5.14 -18.19 -9.81
N GLY A 26 -6.07 -18.02 -10.76
CA GLY A 26 -6.57 -19.15 -11.57
C GLY A 26 -7.19 -20.32 -10.78
N ASP A 27 -8.25 -20.02 -10.00
CA ASP A 27 -9.31 -20.89 -9.44
C ASP A 27 -8.97 -22.28 -8.83
N ASN A 28 -7.84 -22.42 -8.12
CA ASN A 28 -7.60 -23.57 -7.22
C ASN A 28 -7.68 -23.13 -5.73
N ASN A 29 -7.76 -24.04 -4.76
CA ASN A 29 -7.71 -23.71 -3.32
C ASN A 29 -6.47 -24.38 -2.68
N PRO A 30 -5.64 -23.68 -1.88
CA PRO A 30 -4.42 -24.24 -1.33
C PRO A 30 -4.57 -24.78 0.10
N PRO A 31 -3.68 -25.71 0.51
CA PRO A 31 -3.51 -26.11 1.90
C PRO A 31 -2.79 -25.02 2.75
N ASN A 32 -3.37 -24.71 3.91
CA ASN A 32 -3.09 -23.54 4.78
C ASN A 32 -1.81 -23.63 5.63
N VAL A 33 -0.69 -23.10 5.14
CA VAL A 33 0.51 -22.86 5.99
C VAL A 33 1.10 -21.45 5.79
N VAL A 34 0.94 -20.85 4.59
CA VAL A 34 1.38 -19.46 4.27
C VAL A 34 0.32 -18.81 3.38
N SER A 35 -0.82 -18.49 3.97
CA SER A 35 -2.00 -18.01 3.24
C SER A 35 -1.92 -16.53 2.85
N SER A 36 -2.54 -16.19 1.73
CA SER A 36 -2.79 -14.83 1.25
C SER A 36 -4.28 -14.66 0.94
N ASN A 37 -4.77 -13.43 1.05
CA ASN A 37 -6.11 -13.04 0.64
C ASN A 37 -6.00 -12.03 -0.51
N ILE A 38 -6.83 -12.22 -1.52
CA ILE A 38 -6.87 -11.41 -2.72
C ILE A 38 -8.23 -10.72 -2.85
N ILE A 39 -8.22 -9.46 -3.26
CA ILE A 39 -9.40 -8.72 -3.67
C ILE A 39 -9.22 -8.29 -5.12
N LYS A 40 -10.18 -8.64 -5.97
CA LYS A 40 -10.09 -8.37 -7.42
C LYS A 40 -10.89 -7.14 -7.81
N SER A 41 -10.50 -6.48 -8.90
CA SER A 41 -11.35 -5.43 -9.49
C SER A 41 -12.58 -6.07 -10.14
N ALA A 42 -13.67 -6.12 -9.39
CA ALA A 42 -14.97 -6.61 -9.81
C ALA A 42 -16.07 -5.64 -9.35
N VAL A 43 -17.30 -5.81 -9.85
CA VAL A 43 -18.45 -4.96 -9.50
C VAL A 43 -18.72 -4.97 -7.99
N ASN A 44 -18.52 -6.12 -7.34
CA ASN A 44 -18.62 -6.29 -5.88
C ASN A 44 -17.37 -7.03 -5.38
N PRO A 45 -16.27 -6.32 -5.09
CA PRO A 45 -15.03 -6.96 -4.69
C PRO A 45 -15.13 -7.45 -3.25
N VAL A 46 -14.81 -8.72 -3.04
CA VAL A 46 -14.82 -9.39 -1.73
C VAL A 46 -13.46 -10.04 -1.52
N TRP A 47 -13.00 -10.10 -0.27
CA TRP A 47 -11.81 -10.88 0.08
C TRP A 47 -12.05 -12.36 -0.22
N ALA A 48 -11.14 -12.94 -0.99
CA ALA A 48 -11.09 -14.37 -1.21
C ALA A 48 -9.71 -14.90 -0.82
N GLN A 49 -9.66 -16.12 -0.32
CA GLN A 49 -8.38 -16.79 -0.11
C GLN A 49 -7.71 -17.02 -1.48
N SER A 50 -6.41 -16.76 -1.55
CA SER A 50 -5.61 -17.03 -2.74
C SER A 50 -5.51 -18.52 -3.03
N ALA A 51 -5.34 -18.88 -4.31
CA ALA A 51 -5.31 -20.28 -4.75
C ALA A 51 -4.07 -21.06 -4.33
N GLN A 52 -2.98 -20.34 -4.06
CA GLN A 52 -1.67 -20.87 -3.73
C GLN A 52 -1.08 -20.07 -2.58
N ASN A 53 -0.15 -20.68 -1.85
CA ASN A 53 0.60 -19.94 -0.84
C ASN A 53 1.51 -18.91 -1.51
N VAL A 54 1.70 -17.74 -0.87
CA VAL A 54 2.54 -16.68 -1.46
C VAL A 54 3.98 -17.11 -1.69
N ASN A 55 4.52 -18.03 -0.90
CA ASN A 55 5.90 -18.49 -1.06
C ASN A 55 6.10 -19.44 -2.25
N HIS A 56 5.06 -19.80 -2.99
CA HIS A 56 5.17 -20.60 -4.21
C HIS A 56 5.52 -19.72 -5.41
N ASP A 57 6.48 -20.20 -6.22
CA ASP A 57 7.02 -19.52 -7.40
C ASP A 57 6.13 -19.67 -8.65
N ARG A 58 5.07 -20.47 -8.55
CA ARG A 58 4.09 -20.72 -9.61
C ARG A 58 2.70 -20.49 -9.09
N GLU A 59 1.83 -20.12 -10.02
CA GLU A 59 0.38 -20.05 -9.85
C GLU A 59 -0.18 -19.00 -8.89
N HIS A 60 0.59 -18.53 -7.89
CA HIS A 60 0.24 -17.35 -7.10
C HIS A 60 0.30 -16.06 -7.94
N SER A 61 -0.67 -15.19 -7.76
CA SER A 61 -0.88 -13.91 -8.45
C SER A 61 0.35 -13.01 -8.43
N ILE A 62 1.07 -12.93 -7.30
CA ILE A 62 2.35 -12.21 -7.21
C ILE A 62 3.37 -12.81 -8.18
N ALA A 63 3.60 -14.12 -8.07
CA ALA A 63 4.59 -14.81 -8.88
C ALA A 63 4.24 -14.69 -10.37
N ARG A 64 2.97 -14.83 -10.74
CA ARG A 64 2.48 -14.64 -12.11
C ARG A 64 2.71 -13.20 -12.61
N THR A 65 2.40 -12.20 -11.80
CA THR A 65 2.57 -10.77 -12.12
C THR A 65 4.05 -10.44 -12.31
N LEU A 66 4.93 -11.03 -11.52
CA LEU A 66 6.37 -10.75 -11.53
C LEU A 66 7.19 -11.71 -12.42
N ALA A 67 6.57 -12.71 -13.02
CA ALA A 67 7.24 -13.77 -13.80
C ALA A 67 8.21 -13.22 -14.86
N HIS A 68 7.79 -12.20 -15.61
CA HIS A 68 8.62 -11.62 -16.66
C HIS A 68 9.82 -10.81 -16.16
N PHE A 69 9.70 -10.23 -14.96
CA PHE A 69 10.80 -9.53 -14.31
C PHE A 69 11.84 -10.48 -13.75
N ILE A 70 11.38 -11.59 -13.20
CA ILE A 70 12.26 -12.64 -12.69
C ILE A 70 13.00 -13.32 -13.85
N ALA A 71 12.29 -13.62 -14.94
CA ALA A 71 12.83 -14.30 -16.12
C ALA A 71 13.67 -13.39 -17.05
N ASN A 72 13.86 -12.11 -16.71
CA ASN A 72 14.59 -11.14 -17.52
C ASN A 72 14.12 -11.05 -18.98
N ASN A 73 12.81 -10.97 -19.19
CA ASN A 73 12.27 -10.89 -20.54
C ASN A 73 12.68 -9.55 -21.18
N GLY A 74 13.52 -9.58 -22.23
CA GLY A 74 14.12 -8.37 -22.82
C GLY A 74 13.12 -7.40 -23.47
N ASP A 75 11.93 -7.88 -23.80
CA ASP A 75 10.84 -7.06 -24.35
C ASP A 75 10.17 -6.20 -23.28
N ILE A 76 10.46 -6.45 -22.00
CA ILE A 76 9.78 -5.86 -20.85
C ILE A 76 10.73 -4.85 -20.20
N LYS A 77 10.29 -3.58 -20.17
CA LYS A 77 11.06 -2.48 -19.60
C LYS A 77 10.65 -2.31 -18.14
N VAL A 78 11.60 -2.48 -17.25
CA VAL A 78 11.40 -2.49 -15.82
C VAL A 78 12.19 -1.36 -15.17
N LEU A 79 11.59 -0.80 -14.12
CA LEU A 79 12.24 -0.02 -13.09
C LEU A 79 11.79 -0.56 -11.73
N ALA A 80 12.74 -1.01 -10.90
CA ALA A 80 12.47 -1.55 -9.58
C ALA A 80 13.22 -0.77 -8.51
N TYR A 81 12.51 -0.42 -7.43
CA TYR A 81 13.05 0.37 -6.33
C TYR A 81 12.57 -0.13 -4.97
N SER A 82 13.42 -0.01 -3.95
CA SER A 82 13.13 -0.47 -2.58
C SER A 82 14.08 0.18 -1.58
N ASP A 83 13.56 0.57 -0.42
CA ASP A 83 14.38 0.95 0.74
C ASP A 83 15.04 -0.24 1.46
N ASP A 84 14.65 -1.48 1.14
CA ASP A 84 15.31 -2.69 1.65
C ASP A 84 15.33 -3.76 0.56
N PRO A 85 16.18 -3.60 -0.48
CA PRO A 85 16.26 -4.56 -1.57
C PRO A 85 16.94 -5.86 -1.10
N PRO A 86 16.63 -7.01 -1.73
CA PRO A 86 17.35 -8.24 -1.45
C PRO A 86 18.84 -8.10 -1.78
N ASN A 87 19.68 -8.72 -0.93
CA ASN A 87 21.14 -8.77 -1.09
C ASN A 87 21.86 -7.41 -1.08
N LEU A 88 21.20 -6.34 -0.67
CA LEU A 88 21.78 -5.01 -0.53
C LEU A 88 21.48 -4.46 0.87
N PRO A 89 22.34 -3.57 1.43
CA PRO A 89 22.05 -2.93 2.70
C PRO A 89 20.78 -2.07 2.62
N PRO A 90 19.99 -1.96 3.70
CA PRO A 90 18.82 -1.10 3.72
C PRO A 90 19.21 0.37 3.53
N ARG A 91 18.25 1.18 3.11
CA ARG A 91 18.35 2.64 2.94
C ARG A 91 17.39 3.33 3.91
N ASN A 92 17.66 4.59 4.21
CA ASN A 92 16.82 5.41 5.09
C ASN A 92 15.55 5.94 4.40
N GLU A 93 15.27 5.46 3.20
CA GLU A 93 14.15 5.88 2.37
C GLU A 93 12.92 5.03 2.72
N LYS A 94 11.73 5.37 2.22
CA LYS A 94 10.50 4.61 2.50
C LYS A 94 9.69 4.47 1.24
N SER A 95 10.09 3.54 0.38
CA SER A 95 9.24 3.12 -0.73
C SER A 95 9.70 1.82 -1.35
N LYS A 96 8.75 0.93 -1.66
CA LYS A 96 8.99 -0.33 -2.36
C LYS A 96 7.96 -0.49 -3.46
N ALA A 97 8.42 -0.47 -4.71
CA ALA A 97 7.59 -0.84 -5.84
C ALA A 97 8.42 -1.20 -7.08
N LYS A 98 7.70 -1.74 -8.07
CA LYS A 98 8.20 -2.02 -9.40
C LYS A 98 7.26 -1.39 -10.42
N VAL A 99 7.82 -0.69 -11.40
CA VAL A 99 7.13 -0.24 -12.61
C VAL A 99 7.59 -1.10 -13.78
N ASP A 100 6.63 -1.56 -14.58
CA ASP A 100 6.83 -2.38 -15.77
C ASP A 100 6.14 -1.71 -16.96
N ASN A 101 6.79 -1.60 -18.12
CA ASN A 101 6.24 -1.04 -19.35
C ASN A 101 6.61 -1.89 -20.59
N ARG A 102 5.68 -2.03 -21.54
CA ARG A 102 5.89 -2.69 -22.84
C ARG A 102 5.34 -1.82 -23.98
N ALA A 103 5.80 -2.07 -25.21
CA ALA A 103 5.55 -1.28 -26.43
C ALA A 103 4.07 -1.06 -26.88
N ASN A 104 3.07 -1.63 -26.19
CA ASN A 104 1.66 -1.53 -26.56
C ASN A 104 0.87 -0.59 -25.61
N ASP A 105 1.46 0.53 -25.22
CA ASP A 105 0.90 1.53 -24.28
C ASP A 105 0.42 0.93 -22.95
N ALA A 106 1.03 -0.17 -22.51
CA ALA A 106 0.60 -0.95 -21.35
C ALA A 106 1.72 -0.99 -20.30
N ALA A 107 1.44 -0.39 -19.15
CA ALA A 107 2.32 -0.40 -18.00
C ALA A 107 1.62 -0.99 -16.77
N ALA A 108 2.40 -1.47 -15.81
CA ALA A 108 1.93 -1.86 -14.50
C ALA A 108 2.79 -1.23 -13.40
N TRP A 109 2.15 -0.83 -12.31
CA TRP A 109 2.82 -0.38 -11.09
C TRP A 109 2.46 -1.29 -9.93
N PHE A 110 3.46 -1.99 -9.40
CA PHE A 110 3.34 -3.00 -8.36
C PHE A 110 3.98 -2.49 -7.07
N VAL A 111 3.18 -2.11 -6.09
CA VAL A 111 3.59 -1.55 -4.79
C VAL A 111 3.48 -2.61 -3.71
N HIS A 112 4.43 -2.68 -2.78
CA HIS A 112 4.37 -3.64 -1.67
C HIS A 112 5.02 -3.15 -0.37
N THR A 113 4.83 -3.88 0.73
CA THR A 113 5.46 -3.57 2.03
C THR A 113 6.54 -4.56 2.47
N VAL A 114 6.75 -5.64 1.72
CA VAL A 114 7.68 -6.72 2.11
C VAL A 114 9.15 -6.29 1.95
N PRO A 115 9.96 -6.28 3.02
CA PRO A 115 11.40 -6.06 2.92
C PRO A 115 12.12 -7.24 2.26
N LYS A 116 13.27 -7.00 1.61
CA LYS A 116 14.08 -8.03 0.94
C LYS A 116 13.34 -8.83 -0.15
N PHE A 117 12.24 -8.29 -0.65
CA PHE A 117 11.46 -8.78 -1.77
C PHE A 117 11.58 -7.78 -2.93
N LEU A 118 11.85 -8.13 -4.18
CA LEU A 118 12.13 -9.41 -4.84
C LEU A 118 13.44 -9.24 -5.65
N ALA A 119 14.26 -10.28 -5.75
CA ALA A 119 15.56 -10.16 -6.42
C ALA A 119 15.38 -10.06 -7.95
N HIS A 120 15.99 -9.02 -8.56
CA HIS A 120 16.11 -8.97 -10.01
C HIS A 120 17.04 -10.09 -10.48
N LEU A 121 16.61 -10.88 -11.48
CA LEU A 121 17.33 -12.05 -12.01
C LEU A 121 17.55 -13.20 -11.00
N GLY A 122 16.99 -13.12 -9.79
CA GLY A 122 17.28 -14.05 -8.69
C GLY A 122 16.25 -15.16 -8.47
N GLY A 123 15.27 -15.31 -9.37
CA GLY A 123 14.13 -16.20 -9.12
C GLY A 123 13.06 -15.56 -8.23
N TYR A 124 11.91 -16.22 -8.13
CA TYR A 124 10.90 -15.87 -7.13
C TYR A 124 11.40 -16.29 -5.75
N SER A 125 11.42 -15.37 -4.78
CA SER A 125 11.83 -15.68 -3.41
C SER A 125 10.99 -14.92 -2.40
N TRP A 126 10.39 -15.66 -1.47
CA TRP A 126 9.65 -15.11 -0.34
C TRP A 126 10.52 -15.07 0.92
N PRO A 127 10.71 -13.91 1.56
CA PRO A 127 11.47 -13.81 2.80
C PRO A 127 10.76 -14.52 3.96
N ALA A 128 11.28 -15.66 4.41
CA ALA A 128 10.65 -16.48 5.46
C ALA A 128 10.42 -15.72 6.79
N ALA A 129 11.24 -14.72 7.10
CA ALA A 129 11.09 -13.88 8.30
C ALA A 129 9.88 -12.92 8.24
N GLU A 130 9.35 -12.69 7.03
CA GLU A 130 8.19 -11.84 6.78
C GLU A 130 6.89 -12.64 6.75
N THR A 131 6.98 -13.98 6.74
CA THR A 131 5.85 -14.87 6.95
C THR A 131 5.05 -14.46 8.19
N PRO A 132 5.55 -14.36 9.43
CA PRO A 132 4.74 -14.02 10.61
C PRO A 132 4.08 -12.62 10.63
N LYS A 133 4.25 -11.78 9.60
CA LYS A 133 3.81 -10.39 9.59
C LYS A 133 2.75 -10.12 8.53
N GLY A 134 1.84 -9.19 8.82
CA GLY A 134 0.92 -8.66 7.81
C GLY A 134 1.64 -7.84 6.75
N HIS A 135 1.30 -8.05 5.48
CA HIS A 135 1.85 -7.28 4.36
C HIS A 135 0.78 -6.98 3.31
N MET A 136 1.01 -5.91 2.55
CA MET A 136 0.13 -5.47 1.47
C MET A 136 0.86 -5.38 0.14
N PHE A 137 0.13 -5.72 -0.92
CA PHE A 137 0.49 -5.61 -2.31
C PHE A 137 -0.64 -4.92 -3.07
N LEU A 138 -0.27 -3.97 -3.92
CA LEU A 138 -1.17 -3.30 -4.84
C LEU A 138 -0.58 -3.35 -6.24
N CYS A 139 -1.33 -3.92 -7.18
CA CYS A 139 -0.98 -3.90 -8.58
C CYS A 139 -1.96 -3.01 -9.34
N LEU A 140 -1.43 -2.02 -10.06
CA LEU A 140 -2.19 -1.11 -10.90
C LEU A 140 -1.81 -1.34 -12.36
N SER A 141 -2.80 -1.56 -13.22
CA SER A 141 -2.60 -1.51 -14.67
C SER A 141 -2.79 -0.07 -15.15
N LEU A 142 -1.87 0.43 -15.97
CA LEU A 142 -1.74 1.81 -16.37
C LEU A 142 -1.63 1.93 -17.90
N ASN A 143 -2.08 3.06 -18.42
CA ASN A 143 -1.69 3.48 -19.75
C ASN A 143 -0.31 4.15 -19.67
N GLU A 144 0.50 3.97 -20.71
CA GLU A 144 1.84 4.58 -20.79
C GLU A 144 1.82 6.10 -20.57
N ALA A 145 0.76 6.78 -21.00
CA ALA A 145 0.55 8.22 -20.79
C ALA A 145 0.63 8.66 -19.31
N HIS A 146 0.39 7.76 -18.35
CA HIS A 146 0.48 8.06 -16.92
C HIS A 146 1.88 7.83 -16.33
N LEU A 147 2.86 7.33 -17.10
CA LEU A 147 4.20 7.02 -16.59
C LEU A 147 4.90 8.26 -16.03
N ASN A 148 4.84 9.42 -16.69
CA ASN A 148 5.44 10.64 -16.15
C ASN A 148 4.82 11.07 -14.81
N LEU A 149 3.49 10.92 -14.65
CA LEU A 149 2.81 11.24 -13.39
C LEU A 149 3.26 10.32 -12.25
N VAL A 150 3.34 9.02 -12.53
CA VAL A 150 3.81 8.01 -11.57
C VAL A 150 5.29 8.24 -11.24
N ALA A 151 6.14 8.43 -12.25
CA ALA A 151 7.56 8.69 -12.09
C ALA A 151 7.82 9.93 -11.22
N LYS A 152 7.10 11.03 -11.47
CA LYS A 152 7.21 12.24 -10.67
C LYS A 152 6.80 12.00 -9.22
N ALA A 153 5.68 11.30 -8.98
CA ALA A 153 5.27 10.92 -7.63
C ALA A 153 6.33 10.05 -6.92
N ILE A 154 6.99 9.14 -7.67
CA ILE A 154 8.06 8.29 -7.17
C ILE A 154 9.33 9.09 -6.84
N ARG A 155 9.73 10.06 -7.68
CA ARG A 155 10.90 10.93 -7.43
C ARG A 155 10.85 11.60 -6.05
N TYR A 156 9.66 12.05 -5.65
CA TYR A 156 9.46 12.70 -4.37
C TYR A 156 9.54 11.75 -3.16
N GLN A 157 9.66 10.44 -3.38
CA GLN A 157 9.84 9.44 -2.33
C GLN A 157 11.31 9.14 -2.03
N GLU A 158 12.24 9.80 -2.75
CA GLU A 158 13.69 9.54 -2.69
C GLU A 158 14.01 8.04 -2.83
N PRO A 159 13.57 7.38 -3.91
CA PRO A 159 13.65 5.92 -4.01
C PRO A 159 15.07 5.45 -4.34
N PHE A 160 15.50 4.34 -3.74
CA PHE A 160 16.67 3.60 -4.21
C PHE A 160 16.29 2.61 -5.31
N ILE A 161 16.70 2.94 -6.54
CA ILE A 161 16.50 2.11 -7.74
C ILE A 161 17.58 1.02 -7.76
N TYR A 162 17.19 -0.25 -7.68
CA TYR A 162 18.12 -1.38 -7.64
C TYR A 162 18.16 -2.19 -8.94
N ALA A 163 17.19 -1.98 -9.84
CA ALA A 163 17.21 -2.57 -11.18
C ALA A 163 16.45 -1.67 -12.17
N ASN A 164 17.02 -1.47 -13.36
CA ASN A 164 16.31 -0.85 -14.47
C ASN A 164 16.90 -1.28 -15.83
N ASN A 165 16.08 -1.34 -16.86
CA ASN A 165 16.50 -1.59 -18.26
C ASN A 165 15.71 -0.71 -19.25
N LEU A 166 15.30 0.49 -18.81
CA LEU A 166 14.52 1.42 -19.61
C LEU A 166 15.32 1.84 -20.85
N SER A 167 14.66 1.87 -22.02
CA SER A 167 15.34 2.22 -23.27
C SER A 167 15.52 3.73 -23.42
N PRO A 168 16.55 4.20 -24.14
CA PRO A 168 16.74 5.62 -24.41
C PRO A 168 15.51 6.28 -25.06
N GLU A 169 14.82 5.57 -25.94
CA GLU A 169 13.62 6.06 -26.63
C GLU A 169 12.51 6.37 -25.63
N LEU A 170 12.26 5.46 -24.67
CA LEU A 170 11.28 5.65 -23.61
C LEU A 170 11.66 6.84 -22.72
N LEU A 171 12.94 6.96 -22.37
CA LEU A 171 13.43 8.05 -21.50
C LEU A 171 13.34 9.41 -22.17
N ASN A 172 13.53 9.48 -23.50
CA ASN A 172 13.38 10.70 -24.28
C ASN A 172 11.91 11.16 -24.36
N GLN A 173 10.97 10.21 -24.36
CA GLN A 173 9.54 10.51 -24.36
C GLN A 173 9.01 10.86 -22.95
N HIS A 174 9.61 10.27 -21.91
CA HIS A 174 9.17 10.40 -20.52
C HIS A 174 10.22 11.08 -19.65
N VAL A 175 10.25 12.41 -19.69
CA VAL A 175 11.23 13.24 -18.97
C VAL A 175 11.25 12.97 -17.46
N GLU A 176 10.10 12.66 -16.84
CA GLU A 176 10.04 12.36 -15.40
C GLU A 176 10.63 10.98 -15.07
N LEU A 177 10.54 10.00 -15.99
CA LEU A 177 11.27 8.74 -15.86
C LEU A 177 12.77 8.94 -16.01
N SER A 178 13.20 9.75 -16.99
CA SER A 178 14.60 10.14 -17.14
C SER A 178 15.14 10.82 -15.87
N ASN A 179 14.41 11.80 -15.34
CA ASN A 179 14.75 12.47 -14.10
C ASN A 179 14.79 11.53 -12.88
N LEU A 180 13.93 10.51 -12.86
CA LEU A 180 13.92 9.51 -11.80
C LEU A 180 15.18 8.65 -11.82
N ILE A 181 15.56 8.08 -12.97
CA ILE A 181 16.73 7.19 -13.06
C ILE A 181 18.06 7.94 -12.93
N THR A 182 18.10 9.22 -13.31
CA THR A 182 19.30 10.06 -13.20
C THR A 182 19.46 10.69 -11.81
N GLY A 183 18.47 10.53 -10.92
CA GLY A 183 18.50 11.12 -9.58
C GLY A 183 18.41 12.65 -9.58
N ALA A 184 17.70 13.23 -10.57
CA ALA A 184 17.56 14.68 -10.70
C ALA A 184 16.93 15.29 -9.44
N GLN A 185 17.68 16.19 -8.80
CA GLN A 185 17.31 16.76 -7.50
C GLN A 185 15.98 17.52 -7.53
N ILE A 186 15.18 17.32 -6.49
CA ILE A 186 13.98 18.12 -6.26
C ILE A 186 14.35 19.41 -5.52
N ARG A 187 14.00 20.53 -6.14
CA ARG A 187 14.29 21.90 -5.66
C ARG A 187 13.05 22.76 -5.49
N VAL A 188 11.86 22.21 -5.73
CA VAL A 188 10.60 22.96 -5.76
C VAL A 188 9.78 22.70 -4.50
N THR A 189 9.40 23.77 -3.80
CA THR A 189 8.45 23.73 -2.69
C THR A 189 7.04 23.47 -3.23
N PRO A 190 6.19 22.71 -2.51
CA PRO A 190 6.30 22.30 -1.11
C PRO A 190 7.03 20.97 -0.86
N PHE A 191 7.89 20.49 -1.78
CA PHE A 191 8.57 19.19 -1.65
C PHE A 191 7.61 18.01 -1.47
N LEU A 192 6.42 18.14 -2.05
CA LEU A 192 5.34 17.17 -2.05
C LEU A 192 4.74 17.11 -3.45
N GLU A 193 4.58 15.91 -3.98
CA GLU A 193 3.88 15.65 -5.24
C GLU A 193 2.53 15.00 -4.98
N HIS A 194 1.54 15.37 -5.79
CA HIS A 194 0.20 14.76 -5.80
C HIS A 194 -0.21 14.55 -7.25
N ALA A 195 -0.11 13.32 -7.72
CA ALA A 195 -0.56 12.90 -9.03
C ALA A 195 -1.97 12.30 -8.95
N LYS A 196 -2.80 12.55 -9.96
CA LYS A 196 -4.12 11.94 -10.13
C LYS A 196 -4.22 11.33 -11.52
N PHE A 197 -4.68 10.10 -11.62
CA PHE A 197 -4.84 9.40 -12.88
C PHE A 197 -5.83 8.24 -12.71
N ALA A 198 -6.29 7.67 -13.82
CA ALA A 198 -7.11 6.46 -13.79
C ALA A 198 -6.28 5.23 -14.18
N THR A 199 -6.64 4.07 -13.65
CA THR A 199 -6.10 2.80 -14.16
C THR A 199 -6.55 2.59 -15.61
N LYS A 200 -5.84 1.72 -16.33
CA LYS A 200 -6.35 1.19 -17.60
C LYS A 200 -7.69 0.50 -17.35
N ALA A 201 -8.68 0.77 -18.19
CA ALA A 201 -10.01 0.19 -18.03
C ALA A 201 -9.97 -1.32 -18.32
N ALA A 202 -10.63 -2.11 -17.46
CA ALA A 202 -10.83 -3.54 -17.63
C ALA A 202 -12.32 -3.85 -17.46
N ALA A 203 -12.91 -4.61 -18.38
CA ALA A 203 -14.35 -4.92 -18.38
C ALA A 203 -15.26 -3.68 -18.20
N GLY A 204 -14.87 -2.54 -18.77
CA GLY A 204 -15.64 -1.28 -18.72
C GLY A 204 -15.46 -0.45 -17.43
N ALA A 205 -14.65 -0.89 -16.46
CA ALA A 205 -14.38 -0.16 -15.23
C ALA A 205 -12.92 0.29 -15.14
N ALA A 206 -12.70 1.53 -14.71
CA ALA A 206 -11.40 2.06 -14.32
C ALA A 206 -11.49 2.62 -12.90
N ALA A 207 -10.40 2.58 -12.15
CA ALA A 207 -10.34 3.13 -10.80
C ALA A 207 -9.55 4.43 -10.79
N ASN A 208 -10.05 5.43 -10.06
CA ASN A 208 -9.30 6.67 -9.83
C ASN A 208 -8.20 6.41 -8.80
N ILE A 209 -6.99 6.84 -9.16
CA ILE A 209 -5.80 6.72 -8.34
C ILE A 209 -5.30 8.11 -7.99
N GLN A 210 -4.90 8.29 -6.73
CA GLN A 210 -4.14 9.45 -6.28
C GLN A 210 -2.82 8.97 -5.68
N ALA A 211 -1.71 9.34 -6.30
CA ALA A 211 -0.38 9.00 -5.84
C ALA A 211 0.28 10.22 -5.21
N PHE A 212 0.85 10.03 -4.02
CA PHE A 212 1.54 11.05 -3.26
C PHE A 212 3.00 10.66 -3.08
N GLY A 213 3.88 11.63 -3.29
CA GLY A 213 5.30 11.53 -2.96
C GLY A 213 5.68 12.63 -1.98
N LYS A 214 6.28 12.25 -0.86
CA LYS A 214 6.70 13.15 0.22
C LYS A 214 8.21 13.10 0.37
N HIS A 215 8.89 14.20 0.11
CA HIS A 215 10.34 14.27 0.24
C HIS A 215 10.73 14.58 1.69
N THR A 216 11.92 14.15 2.14
CA THR A 216 12.51 14.55 3.44
C THR A 216 12.43 16.05 3.73
N LYS A 217 12.69 16.90 2.72
CA LYS A 217 12.66 18.37 2.82
C LYS A 217 11.28 18.94 3.13
N SER A 218 10.20 18.19 2.91
CA SER A 218 8.83 18.64 3.20
C SER A 218 8.53 18.79 4.69
N HIS A 219 9.28 18.08 5.56
CA HIS A 219 9.05 18.03 7.01
C HIS A 219 7.58 17.74 7.40
N SER A 220 6.85 17.08 6.51
CA SER A 220 5.39 16.95 6.59
C SER A 220 4.99 15.60 7.15
N ASP A 221 3.89 15.60 7.93
CA ASP A 221 3.23 14.38 8.37
C ASP A 221 2.38 13.80 7.23
N MET A 222 2.61 12.54 6.87
CA MET A 222 1.92 11.89 5.75
C MET A 222 0.40 11.85 5.96
N TYR A 223 -0.08 11.66 7.18
CA TYR A 223 -1.51 11.50 7.43
C TYR A 223 -2.17 12.84 7.73
N ALA A 224 -1.64 13.58 8.70
CA ALA A 224 -2.26 14.79 9.24
C ALA A 224 -2.09 16.01 8.34
N LYS A 225 -0.96 16.12 7.60
CA LYS A 225 -0.65 17.30 6.77
C LYS A 225 -0.76 17.02 5.28
N VAL A 226 -0.45 15.81 4.84
CA VAL A 226 -0.56 15.42 3.43
C VAL A 226 -1.96 14.86 3.14
N LEU A 227 -2.28 13.63 3.56
CA LEU A 227 -3.53 12.96 3.17
C LEU A 227 -4.78 13.73 3.62
N LYS A 228 -4.90 14.08 4.91
CA LYS A 228 -6.07 14.78 5.47
C LYS A 228 -6.39 16.08 4.73
N ASN A 229 -5.36 16.88 4.44
CA ASN A 229 -5.55 18.21 3.84
C ASN A 229 -5.68 18.14 2.31
N LYS A 230 -4.87 17.33 1.63
CA LYS A 230 -4.92 17.20 0.17
C LYS A 230 -6.18 16.46 -0.29
N LEU A 231 -6.64 15.50 0.50
CA LEU A 231 -7.89 14.82 0.26
C LEU A 231 -9.08 15.53 0.89
N ALA A 232 -8.89 16.54 1.74
CA ALA A 232 -9.96 17.30 2.37
C ALA A 232 -11.08 16.36 2.91
N ALA A 233 -10.69 15.45 3.80
CA ALA A 233 -11.57 14.38 4.29
C ALA A 233 -11.13 13.89 5.67
N ASN A 234 -12.08 13.28 6.39
CA ASN A 234 -11.75 12.54 7.61
C ASN A 234 -10.95 11.29 7.26
N ILE A 235 -9.90 11.02 8.05
CA ILE A 235 -8.97 9.92 7.81
C ILE A 235 -8.99 8.97 9.02
N ARG A 236 -9.17 7.67 8.78
CA ARG A 236 -8.89 6.61 9.76
C ARG A 236 -7.60 5.88 9.38
N ILE A 237 -6.67 5.69 10.30
CA ILE A 237 -5.33 5.15 9.99
C ILE A 237 -5.01 3.84 10.71
N TRP A 238 -4.40 2.92 9.97
CA TRP A 238 -3.75 1.71 10.46
C TRP A 238 -2.26 1.80 10.12
N ALA A 239 -1.45 2.15 11.12
CA ALA A 239 0.01 2.24 11.02
C ALA A 239 0.59 2.24 12.44
N PRO A 240 1.84 1.76 12.64
CA PRO A 240 2.57 1.96 13.90
C PRO A 240 2.55 3.43 14.30
N SER A 241 2.39 3.72 15.60
CA SER A 241 2.30 5.10 16.08
C SER A 241 3.03 5.30 17.40
N ASP A 242 3.65 6.47 17.57
CA ASP A 242 4.26 6.85 18.85
C ASP A 242 3.21 7.48 19.79
N THR A 243 3.55 7.60 21.07
CA THR A 243 2.66 8.19 22.10
C THR A 243 2.38 9.68 21.88
N ARG A 244 3.23 10.36 21.09
CA ARG A 244 3.10 11.79 20.79
C ARG A 244 2.14 12.07 19.64
N SER A 245 1.96 11.09 18.75
CA SER A 245 1.11 11.13 17.56
C SER A 245 -0.29 10.64 17.93
N LYS A 246 -1.07 11.63 18.38
CA LYS A 246 -2.43 11.51 18.90
C LYS A 246 -3.47 11.69 17.80
N SER A 247 -4.66 11.14 17.99
CA SER A 247 -5.79 11.41 17.09
C SER A 247 -6.13 12.91 17.08
N ILE A 248 -6.53 13.43 15.93
CA ILE A 248 -6.97 14.82 15.74
C ILE A 248 -8.49 14.81 15.59
N CYS A 249 -9.18 15.35 16.58
CA CYS A 249 -10.63 15.19 16.74
C CYS A 249 -11.40 16.50 16.51
N LYS A 250 -10.67 17.62 16.35
CA LYS A 250 -11.19 18.97 16.11
C LYS A 250 -10.81 19.47 14.71
N GLY A 251 -11.42 20.57 14.30
CA GLY A 251 -11.25 21.17 12.97
C GLY A 251 -12.20 20.59 11.93
N GLN A 252 -12.07 21.07 10.68
CA GLN A 252 -12.95 20.67 9.58
C GLN A 252 -12.85 19.17 9.25
N TYR A 253 -11.64 18.60 9.36
CA TYR A 253 -11.37 17.19 9.08
C TYR A 253 -10.61 16.54 10.21
N GLN A 254 -11.07 15.35 10.59
CA GLN A 254 -10.56 14.55 11.69
C GLN A 254 -9.55 13.51 11.20
N LEU A 255 -8.64 13.11 12.07
CA LEU A 255 -7.72 12.00 11.87
C LEU A 255 -7.79 11.09 13.10
N ARG A 256 -8.16 9.83 12.90
CA ARG A 256 -8.34 8.87 14.00
C ARG A 256 -7.52 7.62 13.77
N LYS A 257 -6.90 7.09 14.82
CA LYS A 257 -6.29 5.76 14.78
C LYS A 257 -7.39 4.71 14.84
N ILE A 258 -7.32 3.70 13.96
CA ILE A 258 -8.14 2.49 14.07
C ILE A 258 -7.75 1.77 15.37
N ALA A 259 -8.68 1.10 16.05
CA ALA A 259 -8.34 0.34 17.27
C ALA A 259 -7.58 -0.94 16.91
N SER A 260 -6.61 -1.34 17.74
CA SER A 260 -5.90 -2.62 17.63
C SER A 260 -6.37 -3.56 18.74
N PRO A 261 -6.59 -4.86 18.48
CA PRO A 261 -6.50 -5.52 17.16
C PRO A 261 -7.70 -5.19 16.26
N MET A 262 -7.55 -5.41 14.96
CA MET A 262 -8.65 -5.40 13.97
C MET A 262 -8.98 -6.82 13.54
N GLN A 263 -10.20 -7.05 13.04
CA GLN A 263 -10.58 -8.35 12.45
C GLN A 263 -10.50 -8.23 10.94
N PHE A 264 -9.54 -8.88 10.30
CA PHE A 264 -9.41 -8.87 8.86
C PHE A 264 -9.78 -10.25 8.31
N ALA A 265 -10.87 -10.32 7.53
CA ALA A 265 -11.52 -11.59 7.20
C ALA A 265 -11.72 -12.44 8.46
N ASP A 266 -11.11 -13.64 8.53
CA ASP A 266 -11.26 -14.55 9.67
C ASP A 266 -10.11 -14.48 10.69
N SER A 267 -9.17 -13.52 10.57
CA SER A 267 -8.06 -13.38 11.54
C SER A 267 -8.06 -12.05 12.29
N LEU A 268 -7.67 -12.13 13.56
CA LEU A 268 -7.32 -10.96 14.37
C LEU A 268 -5.89 -10.51 14.04
N VAL A 269 -5.75 -9.25 13.64
CA VAL A 269 -4.47 -8.65 13.30
C VAL A 269 -4.19 -7.53 14.29
N SER A 270 -3.09 -7.65 15.03
CA SER A 270 -2.58 -6.56 15.85
C SER A 270 -1.67 -5.66 15.00
N ARG A 271 -1.67 -4.37 15.32
CA ARG A 271 -0.85 -3.37 14.63
C ARG A 271 0.64 -3.66 14.73
N GLU A 272 1.07 -4.27 15.83
CA GLU A 272 2.47 -4.60 16.11
C GLU A 272 2.95 -5.78 15.27
N ALA A 273 2.04 -6.64 14.81
CA ALA A 273 2.30 -7.76 13.93
C ALA A 273 2.05 -7.45 12.44
N ASP A 274 1.69 -6.21 12.10
CA ASP A 274 1.35 -5.81 10.73
C ASP A 274 2.35 -4.78 10.20
N SER A 275 3.04 -5.14 9.12
CA SER A 275 3.96 -4.24 8.42
C SER A 275 3.23 -3.40 7.36
N ALA A 276 1.98 -3.72 7.05
CA ALA A 276 1.15 -2.92 6.17
C ALA A 276 0.68 -1.63 6.86
N LYS A 277 0.66 -0.55 6.08
CA LYS A 277 0.21 0.76 6.55
C LYS A 277 -0.79 1.29 5.56
N TRP A 278 -1.94 1.70 6.06
CA TRP A 278 -3.02 2.15 5.22
C TRP A 278 -3.95 3.12 5.93
N ALA A 279 -4.74 3.84 5.14
CA ALA A 279 -5.71 4.81 5.62
C ALA A 279 -7.03 4.70 4.85
N LEU A 280 -8.13 4.83 5.59
CA LEU A 280 -9.48 5.01 5.04
C LEU A 280 -9.78 6.50 4.94
N VAL A 281 -10.26 6.91 3.78
CA VAL A 281 -10.70 8.28 3.50
C VAL A 281 -12.22 8.28 3.51
N GLU A 282 -12.81 8.79 4.59
CA GLU A 282 -14.25 8.70 4.81
C GLU A 282 -15.01 9.59 3.83
N GLN A 283 -16.20 9.13 3.43
CA GLN A 283 -17.09 9.80 2.45
C GLN A 283 -16.49 9.94 1.05
N LYS A 284 -15.35 9.31 0.76
CA LYS A 284 -14.69 9.32 -0.55
C LYS A 284 -14.44 7.95 -1.15
N ASN A 285 -14.96 6.88 -0.54
CA ASN A 285 -14.78 5.49 -1.00
C ASN A 285 -13.32 5.14 -1.33
N THR A 286 -12.36 5.71 -0.58
CA THR A 286 -10.95 5.65 -0.94
C THR A 286 -10.13 4.99 0.16
N VAL A 287 -9.25 4.07 -0.24
CA VAL A 287 -8.24 3.43 0.62
C VAL A 287 -6.86 3.85 0.13
N CYS A 288 -6.01 4.31 1.03
CA CYS A 288 -4.62 4.67 0.74
C CYS A 288 -3.66 3.66 1.34
N LEU A 289 -2.77 3.09 0.54
CA LEU A 289 -1.57 2.40 1.03
C LEU A 289 -0.49 3.43 1.29
N THR A 290 0.24 3.30 2.39
CA THR A 290 1.27 4.27 2.79
C THR A 290 2.57 3.55 3.17
N THR A 291 3.69 4.29 3.18
CA THR A 291 4.99 3.75 3.59
C THR A 291 5.45 4.25 4.96
N ASN A 292 4.95 5.41 5.41
CA ASN A 292 5.33 6.04 6.68
C ASN A 292 4.53 5.50 7.87
N ASP A 293 5.20 5.36 9.00
CA ASP A 293 4.52 5.21 10.29
C ASP A 293 3.86 6.53 10.72
N TYR A 294 2.96 6.48 11.69
CA TYR A 294 2.37 7.67 12.29
C TYR A 294 3.17 8.10 13.53
N THR A 295 4.39 8.60 13.30
CA THR A 295 5.30 9.04 14.37
C THR A 295 5.87 10.43 14.07
N VAL A 296 6.38 11.11 15.11
CA VAL A 296 7.01 12.43 14.93
C VAL A 296 8.27 12.37 14.06
N GLY A 297 9.03 11.26 14.14
CA GLY A 297 10.26 11.07 13.37
C GLY A 297 10.02 10.98 11.87
N GLU A 298 8.90 10.37 11.47
CA GLU A 298 8.51 10.17 10.07
C GLU A 298 8.27 11.47 9.30
N LYS A 299 8.15 12.61 9.98
CA LYS A 299 8.08 13.93 9.32
C LYS A 299 9.34 14.23 8.52
N LYS A 300 10.50 13.77 8.99
CA LYS A 300 11.83 14.03 8.40
C LYS A 300 12.29 12.95 7.42
N ILE A 301 11.48 11.92 7.22
CA ILE A 301 11.76 10.75 6.37
C ILE A 301 10.92 10.90 5.09
N PRO A 302 11.38 10.46 3.92
CA PRO A 302 10.55 10.52 2.73
C PRO A 302 9.40 9.52 2.83
N GLY A 303 8.46 9.53 1.90
CA GLY A 303 7.29 8.68 2.00
C GLY A 303 6.37 8.70 0.80
N ALA A 304 5.52 7.69 0.74
CA ALA A 304 4.58 7.51 -0.35
C ALA A 304 3.17 7.25 0.18
N ALA A 305 2.17 7.62 -0.61
CA ALA A 305 0.84 7.06 -0.49
C ALA A 305 0.23 6.79 -1.87
N VAL A 306 -0.44 5.66 -2.04
CA VAL A 306 -1.22 5.34 -3.25
C VAL A 306 -2.65 5.08 -2.83
N CYS A 307 -3.54 5.99 -3.22
CA CYS A 307 -4.95 5.98 -2.86
C CYS A 307 -5.79 5.49 -4.03
N LEU A 308 -6.62 4.48 -3.76
CA LEU A 308 -7.53 3.84 -4.69
C LEU A 308 -8.97 4.20 -4.31
N GLU A 309 -9.68 4.86 -5.23
CA GLU A 309 -11.12 5.10 -5.10
C GLU A 309 -11.90 3.88 -5.61
N ASN A 310 -12.45 3.10 -4.69
CA ASN A 310 -13.31 1.97 -4.98
C ASN A 310 -14.18 1.65 -3.76
N ALA A 311 -15.50 1.73 -3.92
CA ALA A 311 -16.45 1.54 -2.82
C ALA A 311 -16.36 0.15 -2.18
N GLY A 312 -16.19 -0.91 -2.97
CA GLY A 312 -16.09 -2.26 -2.43
C GLY A 312 -14.80 -2.51 -1.66
N VAL A 313 -13.65 -2.05 -2.17
CA VAL A 313 -12.38 -2.11 -1.43
C VAL A 313 -12.49 -1.28 -0.14
N TYR A 314 -13.04 -0.06 -0.21
CA TYR A 314 -13.28 0.77 0.97
C TYR A 314 -14.14 0.06 2.02
N ASN A 315 -15.26 -0.54 1.61
CA ASN A 315 -16.15 -1.27 2.49
C ASN A 315 -15.45 -2.46 3.15
N ALA A 316 -14.63 -3.20 2.40
CA ALA A 316 -13.88 -4.34 2.91
C ALA A 316 -12.87 -3.92 4.01
N PHE A 317 -12.13 -2.83 3.80
CA PHE A 317 -11.22 -2.28 4.83
C PHE A 317 -11.97 -1.64 6.00
N SER A 318 -13.09 -0.98 5.73
CA SER A 318 -13.91 -0.34 6.77
C SER A 318 -14.56 -1.36 7.70
N ALA A 319 -15.04 -2.48 7.16
CA ALA A 319 -15.57 -3.60 7.94
C ALA A 319 -14.49 -4.17 8.87
N ALA A 320 -13.27 -4.37 8.36
CA ALA A 320 -12.17 -4.89 9.17
C ALA A 320 -11.82 -3.96 10.35
N ALA A 321 -11.85 -2.65 10.11
CA ALA A 321 -11.55 -1.63 11.12
C ALA A 321 -12.64 -1.48 12.20
N PHE A 322 -13.85 -2.02 12.00
CA PHE A 322 -15.00 -1.80 12.89
C PHE A 322 -15.16 -2.90 13.98
N ILE A 323 -14.65 -4.11 13.72
CA ILE A 323 -15.02 -5.32 14.47
C ILE A 323 -14.23 -5.51 15.80
N ALA A 324 -13.39 -4.57 16.22
CA ALA A 324 -12.72 -4.62 17.52
C ALA A 324 -13.67 -4.45 18.74
N MET A 325 -14.95 -4.12 18.51
CA MET A 325 -15.99 -3.99 19.54
C MET A 325 -17.03 -5.13 19.52
N ARG A 326 -16.67 -6.35 19.08
CA ARG A 326 -17.43 -7.51 19.56
C ARG A 326 -17.09 -7.72 21.03
N LEU A 327 -17.91 -7.12 21.89
CA LEU A 327 -18.24 -7.71 23.17
C LEU A 327 -18.51 -9.19 22.89
N THR A 328 -17.66 -10.06 23.42
CA THR A 328 -17.98 -11.49 23.52
C THR A 328 -19.22 -11.59 24.40
N GLU A 329 -20.39 -11.55 23.76
CA GLU A 329 -21.66 -11.87 24.38
C GLU A 329 -21.67 -13.37 24.70
N THR A 330 -21.21 -13.72 25.90
CA THR A 330 -22.05 -14.59 26.72
C THR A 330 -22.92 -13.65 27.53
N ILE A 331 -24.16 -13.46 27.08
CA ILE A 331 -25.18 -12.71 27.81
C ILE A 331 -25.38 -13.38 29.18
N VAL A 332 -24.92 -12.74 30.25
CA VAL A 332 -25.57 -12.82 31.56
C VAL A 332 -25.76 -11.39 32.03
N ILE A 333 -27.01 -10.94 31.96
CA ILE A 333 -27.46 -9.70 32.59
C ILE A 333 -27.25 -9.87 34.10
N LEU A 334 -26.24 -9.19 34.65
CA LEU A 334 -26.31 -8.71 36.02
C LEU A 334 -25.57 -7.37 36.11
N VAL A 335 -26.38 -6.34 36.32
CA VAL A 335 -25.98 -4.96 36.61
C VAL A 335 -24.93 -4.96 37.72
N LEU A 336 -23.73 -4.42 37.43
CA LEU A 336 -22.87 -3.73 38.39
C LEU A 336 -21.82 -2.94 37.60
N PHE A 337 -21.96 -1.61 37.61
CA PHE A 337 -20.98 -0.66 37.08
C PHE A 337 -19.60 -0.91 37.71
N LYS A 338 -18.66 -1.43 36.92
CA LYS A 338 -17.22 -1.23 37.15
C LYS A 338 -16.54 -0.86 35.85
N SER A 339 -16.11 0.38 35.82
CA SER A 339 -15.42 1.08 34.74
C SER A 339 -14.25 0.23 34.20
N CYS A 340 -14.38 -0.24 32.96
CA CYS A 340 -13.22 -0.70 32.20
C CYS A 340 -12.62 0.54 31.54
N THR A 341 -11.48 1.00 32.05
CA THR A 341 -10.68 2.04 31.40
C THR A 341 -10.16 1.50 30.07
N ALA A 342 -10.93 1.72 29.00
CA ALA A 342 -10.40 1.65 27.65
C ALA A 342 -9.19 2.60 27.56
N GLN A 343 -8.14 2.20 26.84
CA GLN A 343 -7.08 3.14 26.49
C GLN A 343 -7.70 4.28 25.67
N VAL A 344 -8.03 5.38 26.34
CA VAL A 344 -8.54 6.60 25.71
C VAL A 344 -7.43 7.09 24.79
N ALA A 345 -7.67 7.04 23.48
CA ALA A 345 -6.82 7.66 22.50
C ALA A 345 -6.86 9.18 22.76
N THR A 346 -5.94 9.65 23.59
CA THR A 346 -5.81 11.08 23.92
C THR A 346 -5.88 11.90 22.63
N CYS A 347 -6.83 12.84 22.52
CA CYS A 347 -6.98 13.70 21.34
C CYS A 347 -6.12 14.97 21.50
N LYS A 348 -5.73 15.57 20.37
CA LYS A 348 -5.15 16.92 20.34
C LYS A 348 -6.00 17.88 19.54
N ASP A 349 -5.93 19.17 19.89
CA ASP A 349 -6.41 20.25 19.04
C ASP A 349 -5.36 20.65 17.97
N ASP A 350 -5.73 21.57 17.08
CA ASP A 350 -4.87 22.03 15.99
C ASP A 350 -3.63 22.81 16.47
N ASN A 351 -3.61 23.24 17.73
CA ASN A 351 -2.49 23.88 18.41
C ASN A 351 -1.64 22.89 19.22
N ASN A 352 -1.86 21.58 19.02
CA ASN A 352 -1.12 20.50 19.68
C ASN A 352 -1.34 20.44 21.22
N ALA A 353 -2.39 21.09 21.74
CA ALA A 353 -2.80 20.98 23.13
C ALA A 353 -3.58 19.67 23.37
N ALA A 354 -3.37 19.07 24.54
CA ALA A 354 -4.10 17.87 24.94
C ALA A 354 -5.56 18.24 25.27
N VAL A 355 -6.50 17.44 24.77
CA VAL A 355 -7.92 17.57 25.09
C VAL A 355 -8.38 16.24 25.67
N ASP A 356 -8.88 16.26 26.91
CA ASP A 356 -9.55 15.11 27.52
C ASP A 356 -10.92 14.92 26.87
N TRP A 357 -11.26 13.66 26.63
CA TRP A 357 -12.63 13.18 26.46
C TRP A 357 -12.80 11.94 27.34
#